data_AF-A0A0F8ZSE6-F1
#
_entry.id   AF-A0A0F8ZSE6-F1
#
_cell.length_a   1.000
_cell.length_b   1.000
_cell.length_c   1.000
_cell.angle_alpha   90.00
_cell.angle_beta   90.00
_cell.angle_gamma   90.00
#
_symmetry.space_group_name_H-M   'P 1'
#
loop_
_entity.id
_entity.type
_entity.pdbx_description
1 polymer ?
#
loop_
_entity_poly.entity_id
_entity_poly.type
_entity_poly.pdbx_seq_one_letter_code
_entity_poly.pdbx_strand_id
1 'polypeptide(L)'
;MFFYALTGLINAATSTVLGLFVFLNDFKSKINQGFVLFCTSVAVWSYGYYFWQIADNADDALFYSRVLMGGAIFISVSYLHFVLAFLGRLPAQ
;
A
#
# COMPACT_ATOMS: atom_id res chain seq x y z
N MET A 1 -11.23 -4.14 -19.20
CA MET A 1 -10.04 -4.65 -18.49
C MET A 1 -8.96 -3.58 -18.37
N PHE A 2 -8.58 -2.88 -19.44
CA PHE A 2 -7.60 -1.78 -19.37
C PHE A 2 -7.93 -0.68 -18.34
N PHE A 3 -9.20 -0.29 -18.23
CA PHE A 3 -9.65 0.70 -17.23
C PHE A 3 -9.31 0.27 -15.79
N TYR A 4 -9.52 -1.00 -15.44
CA TYR A 4 -9.21 -1.52 -14.10
C TYR A 4 -7.70 -1.61 -13.86
N ALA A 5 -6.93 -2.04 -14.85
CA ALA A 5 -5.47 -2.00 -14.76
C ALA A 5 -4.97 -0.56 -14.50
N LEU A 6 -5.49 0.40 -15.26
CA LEU A 6 -5.11 1.82 -15.11
C LEU A 6 -5.45 2.38 -13.73
N THR A 7 -6.62 2.02 -13.15
CA THR A 7 -6.96 2.47 -11.78
C THR A 7 -6.00 1.91 -10.75
N GLY A 8 -5.59 0.64 -10.88
CA GLY A 8 -4.54 0.04 -10.05
C GLY A 8 -3.22 0.79 -10.16
N LEU A 9 -2.77 1.11 -11.38
CA LEU A 9 -1.51 1.81 -11.60
C LEU A 9 -1.51 3.24 -11.03
N ILE A 10 -2.60 3.99 -11.21
CA ILE A 10 -2.76 5.33 -10.63
C ILE A 10 -2.69 5.27 -9.10
N ASN A 11 -3.36 4.28 -8.49
CA ASN A 11 -3.34 4.12 -7.04
C ASN A 11 -1.95 3.72 -6.53
N ALA A 12 -1.24 2.86 -7.26
CA ALA A 12 0.14 2.47 -6.95
C ALA A 12 1.09 3.68 -7.01
N ALA A 13 1.01 4.47 -8.08
CA ALA A 13 1.83 5.67 -8.25
C ALA A 13 1.54 6.71 -7.16
N THR A 14 0.26 7.00 -6.91
CA THR A 14 -0.17 7.98 -5.89
C THR A 14 0.31 7.56 -4.50
N SER A 15 0.10 6.30 -4.13
CA SER A 15 0.50 5.78 -2.81
C SER A 15 2.02 5.78 -2.63
N THR A 16 2.77 5.45 -3.69
CA THR A 16 4.23 5.45 -3.66
C THR A 16 4.77 6.88 -3.51
N VAL A 17 4.27 7.83 -4.30
CA VAL A 17 4.70 9.24 -4.23
C VAL A 17 4.37 9.85 -2.88
N LEU A 18 3.15 9.64 -2.36
CA LEU A 18 2.74 10.16 -1.05
C LEU A 18 3.54 9.53 0.09
N GLY A 19 3.75 8.22 0.05
CA GLY A 19 4.57 7.51 1.04
C GLY A 19 6.00 8.05 1.06
N LEU A 20 6.63 8.20 -0.11
CA LEU A 20 7.98 8.78 -0.21
C LEU A 20 8.03 10.22 0.28
N PHE A 21 7.07 11.06 -0.11
CA PHE A 21 6.99 12.46 0.32
C PHE A 21 6.91 12.58 1.85
N VAL A 22 6.02 11.82 2.48
CA VAL A 22 5.85 11.84 3.95
C VAL A 22 7.07 11.26 4.67
N PHE A 23 7.68 10.21 4.13
CA PHE A 23 8.90 9.63 4.66
C PHE A 23 10.06 10.64 4.66
N LEU A 24 10.24 11.38 3.56
CA LEU A 24 11.30 12.38 3.43
C LEU A 24 11.07 13.63 4.28
N ASN A 25 9.82 13.98 4.58
CA ASN A 25 9.49 15.16 5.38
C ASN A 25 9.85 14.99 6.86
N ASP A 26 9.50 13.86 7.49
CA ASP A 26 9.94 13.51 8.85
C ASP A 26 9.76 12.00 9.11
N PHE A 27 10.84 11.23 8.93
CA PHE A 27 10.84 9.79 9.14
C PHE A 27 10.80 9.36 10.62
N LYS A 28 11.01 10.28 11.58
CA LYS A 28 11.00 9.98 13.02
C LYS A 28 9.62 10.08 13.63
N SER A 29 8.72 10.87 13.02
CA SER A 29 7.32 10.94 13.43
C SER A 29 6.64 9.57 13.32
N LYS A 30 6.04 9.10 14.43
CA LYS A 30 5.26 7.85 14.47
C LYS A 30 4.05 7.91 13.54
N ILE A 31 3.46 9.09 13.38
CA ILE A 31 2.34 9.32 12.44
C ILE A 31 2.82 9.07 11.02
N ASN A 32 3.97 9.64 10.65
CA ASN A 32 4.53 9.50 9.32
C ASN A 32 4.96 8.05 9.06
N GLN A 33 5.58 7.38 10.03
CA GLN A 33 5.92 5.95 9.92
C GLN A 33 4.67 5.09 9.67
N GLY A 34 3.60 5.32 10.42
CA GLY A 34 2.33 4.62 10.22
C GLY A 34 1.72 4.89 8.85
N PHE A 35 1.73 6.15 8.41
CA PHE A 35 1.22 6.53 7.09
C PHE A 35 2.05 5.92 5.95
N VAL A 36 3.38 5.90 6.08
CA VAL A 36 4.28 5.26 5.10
C VAL A 36 3.99 3.77 5.01
N LEU A 37 3.85 3.07 6.13
CA LEU A 37 3.51 1.65 6.14
C LEU A 37 2.16 1.37 5.47
N PHE A 38 1.18 2.25 5.70
CA PHE A 38 -0.12 2.19 5.04
C PHE A 38 0.01 2.39 3.51
N CYS A 39 0.70 3.45 3.08
CA CYS A 39 0.96 3.72 1.67
C CYS A 39 1.71 2.57 0.98
N THR A 40 2.70 1.96 1.64
CA THR A 40 3.42 0.79 1.10
C THR A 40 2.49 -0.40 0.94
N SER A 41 1.60 -0.66 1.90
CA SER A 41 0.63 -1.77 1.82
C SER A 41 -0.35 -1.58 0.66
N VAL A 42 -0.85 -0.35 0.47
CA VAL A 42 -1.71 0.02 -0.66
C VAL A 42 -0.95 -0.07 -1.98
N ALA A 43 0.31 0.35 -2.03
CA ALA A 43 1.13 0.25 -3.24
C ALA A 43 1.36 -1.21 -3.65
N VAL A 44 1.71 -2.10 -2.70
CA VAL A 44 1.88 -3.54 -2.95
C VAL A 44 0.59 -4.16 -3.49
N TRP A 45 -0.55 -3.85 -2.85
CA TRP A 45 -1.85 -4.30 -3.34
C TRP A 45 -2.13 -3.79 -4.76
N SER A 46 -1.85 -2.51 -5.03
CA SER A 46 -2.17 -1.85 -6.30
C SER A 46 -1.27 -2.31 -7.45
N TYR A 47 0.03 -2.52 -7.22
CA TYR A 47 0.94 -3.12 -8.20
C TYR A 47 0.55 -4.57 -8.51
N GLY A 48 0.27 -5.38 -7.48
CA GLY A 48 -0.22 -6.74 -7.68
C GLY A 48 -1.54 -6.77 -8.46
N TYR A 49 -2.46 -5.86 -8.17
CA TYR A 49 -3.71 -5.73 -8.92
C TYR A 49 -3.48 -5.36 -10.38
N TYR A 50 -2.62 -4.39 -10.66
CA TYR A 50 -2.27 -4.01 -12.04
C TYR A 50 -1.70 -5.18 -12.83
N PHE A 51 -0.67 -5.85 -12.30
CA PHE A 51 0.00 -6.94 -13.00
C PHE A 51 -0.89 -8.18 -13.16
N TRP A 52 -1.78 -8.45 -12.20
CA TRP A 52 -2.79 -9.50 -12.35
C TRP A 52 -3.74 -9.23 -13.53
N GLN A 53 -4.15 -7.97 -13.73
CA GLN A 53 -5.08 -7.59 -14.80
C GLN A 53 -4.47 -7.67 -16.21
N ILE A 54 -3.14 -7.67 -16.33
CA ILE A 54 -2.42 -7.73 -17.62
C ILE A 54 -1.64 -9.03 -17.81
N ALA A 55 -1.82 -10.02 -16.93
CA ALA A 55 -1.10 -11.29 -16.99
C ALA A 55 -1.54 -12.12 -18.22
N ASP A 56 -0.58 -12.63 -18.98
CA ASP A 56 -0.81 -13.43 -20.19
C ASP A 56 -0.99 -14.93 -19.89
N ASN A 57 -0.66 -15.37 -18.69
CA ASN A 57 -0.73 -16.77 -18.27
C ASN A 57 -1.24 -16.93 -16.82
N ALA A 58 -1.68 -18.15 -16.51
CA ALA A 58 -2.29 -18.46 -15.22
C ALA A 58 -1.30 -18.39 -14.04
N ASP A 59 -0.03 -18.73 -14.27
CA ASP A 59 1.00 -18.73 -13.22
C ASP A 59 1.32 -17.30 -12.74
N ASP A 60 1.49 -16.37 -13.68
CA ASP A 60 1.67 -14.95 -13.39
C ASP A 60 0.42 -14.36 -12.71
N ALA A 61 -0.77 -14.68 -13.22
CA ALA A 61 -2.02 -14.23 -12.63
C ALA A 61 -2.15 -14.68 -11.16
N LEU A 62 -1.80 -15.94 -10.87
CA LEU A 62 -1.82 -16.49 -9.51
C LEU A 62 -0.75 -15.86 -8.62
N PHE A 63 0.46 -15.64 -9.14
CA PHE A 63 1.53 -14.98 -8.42
C PHE A 63 1.13 -13.56 -7.99
N TYR A 64 0.67 -12.73 -8.93
CA TYR A 64 0.26 -11.36 -8.63
C TYR A 64 -1.00 -11.29 -7.75
N SER A 65 -1.90 -12.28 -7.87
CA SER A 65 -3.02 -12.45 -6.93
C SER A 65 -2.55 -12.70 -5.51
N ARG A 66 -1.50 -13.51 -5.30
CA ARG A 66 -0.91 -13.72 -3.97
C ARG A 66 -0.22 -12.46 -3.44
N VAL A 67 0.51 -11.75 -4.31
CA VAL A 67 1.15 -10.47 -3.97
C VAL A 67 0.11 -9.44 -3.51
N LEU A 68 -0.99 -9.29 -4.26
CA LEU A 68 -2.02 -8.30 -3.91
C LEU A 68 -2.73 -8.69 -2.61
N MET A 69 -2.99 -9.98 -2.36
CA MET A 69 -3.52 -10.45 -1.08
C MET A 69 -2.58 -10.15 0.10
N GLY A 70 -1.26 -10.28 -0.09
CA GLY A 70 -0.27 -9.84 0.91
C GLY A 70 -0.45 -8.37 1.27
N GLY A 71 -0.54 -7.49 0.27
CA GLY A 71 -0.85 -6.08 0.48
C GLY A 71 -2.18 -5.86 1.22
N ALA A 72 -3.25 -6.55 0.81
CA ALA A 72 -4.58 -6.43 1.40
C ALA A 72 -4.59 -6.74 2.91
N ILE A 73 -3.86 -7.77 3.34
CA ILE A 73 -3.75 -8.15 4.76
C ILE A 73 -3.10 -7.02 5.56
N PHE A 74 -2.00 -6.45 5.04
CA PHE A 74 -1.27 -5.39 5.73
C PHE A 74 -2.00 -4.04 5.73
N ILE A 75 -2.87 -3.75 4.74
CA ILE A 75 -3.65 -2.50 4.71
C ILE A 75 -4.42 -2.28 6.01
N SER A 76 -5.16 -3.28 6.49
CA SER A 76 -5.96 -3.14 7.71
C SER A 76 -5.11 -2.86 8.95
N VAL A 77 -4.01 -3.59 9.11
CA VAL A 77 -3.11 -3.47 10.27
C VAL A 77 -2.36 -2.14 10.25
N SER A 78 -1.81 -1.77 9.10
CA SER A 78 -1.06 -0.52 8.91
C SER A 78 -1.96 0.71 9.03
N TYR A 79 -3.18 0.65 8.50
CA TYR A 79 -4.16 1.72 8.65
C TYR A 79 -4.58 1.91 10.11
N LEU A 80 -4.84 0.82 10.84
CA LEU A 80 -5.12 0.89 12.27
C LEU A 80 -3.95 1.52 13.04
N HIS A 81 -2.72 1.10 12.76
CA HIS A 81 -1.53 1.68 13.38
C HIS A 81 -1.40 3.18 13.08
N PHE A 82 -1.61 3.59 11.83
CA PHE A 82 -1.64 4.99 11.42
C PHE A 82 -2.69 5.79 12.18
N VAL A 83 -3.94 5.29 12.27
CA VAL A 83 -5.03 5.97 12.98
C VAL A 83 -4.70 6.11 14.48
N LEU A 84 -4.16 5.08 15.11
CA LEU A 84 -3.75 5.14 16.52
C LEU A 84 -2.61 6.16 16.71
N ALA A 85 -1.64 6.21 15.80
CA ALA A 85 -0.56 7.21 15.84
C ALA A 85 -1.12 8.63 15.67
N PHE A 86 -1.98 8.83 14.68
CA PHE A 86 -2.61 10.10 14.35
C PHE A 86 -3.45 10.65 15.50
N LEU A 87 -4.14 9.78 16.23
CA LEU A 87 -4.94 10.15 17.40
C LEU A 87 -4.14 10.23 18.71
N GLY A 88 -2.81 10.04 18.67
CA GLY A 88 -1.97 10.04 19.89
C GLY A 88 -2.29 8.91 20.86
N ARG A 89 -2.79 7.77 20.36
CA ARG A 89 -3.20 6.59 21.15
C ARG A 89 -2.18 5.45 21.13
N LEU A 90 -1.02 5.64 20.51
CA LEU A 90 0.07 4.67 20.62
C LEU A 90 0.61 4.65 22.06
N PRO A 91 0.96 3.46 22.60
CA PRO A 91 1.62 3.37 23.90
C PRO A 91 2.87 4.25 23.93
N ALA A 92 3.10 4.97 25.03
CA ALA A 92 4.40 5.56 25.30
C ALA A 92 5.43 4.42 25.34
N GLN A 93 6.47 4.50 24.50
CA GLN A 93 7.61 3.59 24.53
C GLN A 93 8.61 4.06 25.59
#